data_AF-A0A5R8P4B2-F1
#
_entry.id   AF-A0A5R8P4B2-F1
#
_cell.length_a   1.000
_cell.length_b   1.000
_cell.length_c   1.000
_cell.angle_alpha   90.00
_cell.angle_beta   90.00
_cell.angle_gamma   90.00
#
_symmetry.space_group_name_H-M   'P 1'
#
loop_
_entity.id
_entity.type
_entity.pdbx_description
1 polymer ?
#
loop_
_entity_poly.entity_id
_entity_poly.type
_entity_poly.pdbx_seq_one_letter_code
_entity_poly.pdbx_strand_id
1 'polypeptide(L)'
;MIPLPSKDMVLEACAGIVVLEHPLLQAAYELASMHEARADSSPDCFTEIDRQRGVLMRGIDRWVAATVAPARSAAYQHTETVGAVIDRMARLSVAARGSIASGAPDAEMRRAWQQLAELTVGYSDLSYEISAGVRRLPDHTVLAFGAVE
;
A
#
# COMPACT_ATOMS: atom_id res chain seq x y z
N MET A 1 20.70 -1.51 -3.34
CA MET A 1 19.33 -1.06 -3.70
C MET A 1 18.42 -2.23 -3.42
N ILE A 2 17.47 -2.10 -2.49
CA ILE A 2 16.54 -3.20 -2.16
C ILE A 2 15.38 -3.08 -3.18
N PRO A 3 15.14 -4.11 -4.02
CA PRO A 3 14.04 -4.06 -4.99
C PRO A 3 12.70 -4.06 -4.26
N LEU A 4 11.65 -3.58 -4.96
CA LEU A 4 10.29 -3.69 -4.44
C LEU A 4 9.92 -5.16 -4.21
N PRO A 5 9.20 -5.47 -3.12
CA PRO A 5 8.73 -6.83 -2.87
C PRO A 5 7.74 -7.28 -3.94
N SER A 6 7.66 -8.60 -4.17
CA SER A 6 6.66 -9.14 -5.08
C SER A 6 5.25 -9.02 -4.49
N LYS A 7 4.24 -9.11 -5.36
CA LYS A 7 2.83 -9.13 -4.99
C LYS A 7 2.52 -10.19 -3.93
N ASP A 8 3.15 -11.36 -4.03
CA ASP A 8 2.88 -12.50 -3.16
C ASP A 8 3.48 -12.26 -1.77
N MET A 9 4.67 -11.66 -1.69
CA MET A 9 5.26 -11.23 -0.40
C MET A 9 4.39 -10.18 0.31
N VAL A 10 3.79 -9.24 -0.45
CA VAL A 10 2.89 -8.23 0.12
C VAL A 10 1.62 -8.90 0.66
N LEU A 11 1.04 -9.86 -0.07
CA LEU A 11 -0.13 -10.60 0.40
C LEU A 11 0.18 -11.44 1.65
N GLU A 12 1.34 -12.10 1.68
CA GLU A 12 1.84 -12.83 2.85
C GLU A 12 2.00 -11.90 4.06
N ALA A 13 2.60 -10.73 3.87
CA ALA A 13 2.74 -9.74 4.94
C ALA A 13 1.39 -9.25 5.46
N CYS A 14 0.42 -9.00 4.56
CA CYS A 14 -0.97 -8.68 4.93
C CYS A 14 -1.68 -9.82 5.67
N ALA A 15 -1.17 -11.06 5.59
CA ALA A 15 -1.67 -12.23 6.32
C ALA A 15 -0.87 -12.50 7.61
N GLY A 16 0.09 -11.65 7.97
CA GLY A 16 0.94 -11.81 9.16
C GLY A 16 2.24 -12.58 8.93
N ILE A 17 2.56 -12.92 7.68
CA ILE A 17 3.77 -13.66 7.31
C ILE A 17 4.77 -12.69 6.67
N VAL A 18 5.74 -12.22 7.46
CA VAL A 18 6.81 -11.33 6.96
C VAL A 18 8.05 -12.17 6.63
N VAL A 19 8.25 -12.47 5.35
CA VAL A 19 9.33 -13.34 4.86
C VAL A 19 10.69 -12.64 4.83
N LEU A 20 10.70 -11.30 4.76
CA LEU A 20 11.91 -10.48 4.66
C LEU A 20 11.74 -9.22 5.50
N GLU A 21 12.82 -8.80 6.18
CA GLU A 21 12.89 -7.49 6.83
C GLU A 21 12.91 -6.38 5.77
N HIS A 22 11.72 -5.96 5.34
CA HIS A 22 11.53 -4.94 4.32
C HIS A 22 10.52 -3.89 4.80
N PRO A 23 10.83 -2.58 4.75
CA PRO A 23 9.95 -1.53 5.27
C PRO A 23 8.53 -1.56 4.69
N LEU A 24 8.39 -1.85 3.38
CA LEU A 24 7.09 -2.05 2.72
C LEU A 24 6.30 -3.27 3.25
N LEU A 25 6.96 -4.38 3.58
CA LEU A 25 6.28 -5.56 4.10
C LEU A 25 5.82 -5.32 5.54
N GLN A 26 6.66 -4.67 6.35
CA GLN A 26 6.29 -4.24 7.69
C GLN A 26 5.09 -3.28 7.65
N ALA A 27 5.12 -2.27 6.76
CA ALA A 27 4.01 -1.35 6.61
C ALA A 27 2.73 -2.03 6.09
N ALA A 28 2.84 -2.99 5.16
CA ALA A 28 1.70 -3.76 4.66
C ALA A 28 1.03 -4.59 5.78
N TYR A 29 1.84 -5.23 6.63
CA TYR A 29 1.37 -5.92 7.82
C TYR A 29 0.64 -4.96 8.77
N GLU A 30 1.24 -3.83 9.13
CA GLU A 30 0.63 -2.86 10.04
C GLU A 30 -0.68 -2.28 9.48
N LEU A 31 -0.72 -1.98 8.18
CA LEU A 31 -1.94 -1.55 7.50
C LEU A 31 -3.04 -2.62 7.58
N ALA A 32 -2.70 -3.90 7.38
CA ALA A 32 -3.66 -4.99 7.51
C ALA A 32 -4.19 -5.11 8.95
N SER A 33 -3.32 -5.05 9.97
CA SER A 33 -3.73 -5.05 11.37
C SER A 33 -4.64 -3.86 11.72
N MET A 34 -4.39 -2.68 11.14
CA MET A 34 -5.27 -1.51 11.29
C MET A 34 -6.65 -1.72 10.67
N HIS A 35 -6.74 -2.38 9.51
CA HIS A 35 -8.02 -2.70 8.88
C HIS A 35 -8.78 -3.78 9.66
N GLU A 36 -8.10 -4.76 10.24
CA GLU A 36 -8.69 -5.75 11.15
C GLU A 36 -9.23 -5.08 12.41
N ALA A 37 -8.40 -4.27 13.09
CA ALA A 37 -8.83 -3.50 14.25
C ALA A 37 -10.03 -2.60 13.94
N ARG A 38 -10.07 -1.98 12.75
CA ARG A 38 -11.22 -1.16 12.32
C ARG A 38 -12.50 -1.99 12.15
N ALA A 39 -12.40 -3.22 11.67
CA ALA A 39 -13.56 -4.09 11.50
C ALA A 39 -14.20 -4.46 12.85
N ASP A 40 -13.39 -4.56 13.91
CA ASP A 40 -13.83 -4.91 15.26
C ASP A 40 -14.13 -3.70 16.16
N SER A 41 -13.76 -2.48 15.75
CA SER A 41 -13.85 -1.27 16.57
C SER A 41 -15.11 -0.43 16.34
N SER A 42 -15.50 0.32 17.37
CA SER A 42 -16.52 1.38 17.26
C SER A 42 -16.05 2.54 16.37
N PRO A 43 -16.98 3.30 15.75
CA PRO A 43 -16.66 4.42 14.86
C PRO A 43 -15.79 5.51 15.49
N ASP A 44 -15.83 5.66 16.81
CA ASP A 44 -15.05 6.65 17.56
C ASP A 44 -13.52 6.45 17.41
N CYS A 45 -13.09 5.22 17.15
CA CYS A 45 -11.68 4.89 16.94
C CYS A 45 -11.22 5.08 15.48
N PHE A 46 -12.14 5.28 14.53
CA PHE A 46 -11.80 5.31 13.10
C PHE A 46 -10.88 6.46 12.73
N THR A 47 -11.05 7.62 13.36
CA THR A 47 -10.24 8.82 13.07
C THR A 47 -8.76 8.59 13.39
N GLU A 48 -8.45 7.92 14.50
CA GLU A 48 -7.08 7.63 14.89
C GLU A 48 -6.46 6.56 13.98
N ILE A 49 -7.22 5.51 13.66
CA ILE A 49 -6.81 4.48 12.70
C ILE A 49 -6.52 5.10 11.32
N ASP A 50 -7.41 5.97 10.82
CA ASP A 50 -7.25 6.66 9.54
C ASP A 50 -6.01 7.57 9.52
N ARG A 51 -5.72 8.24 10.64
CA ARG A 51 -4.53 9.07 10.80
C ARG A 51 -3.25 8.24 10.73
N GLN A 52 -3.18 7.14 11.49
CA GLN A 52 -2.02 6.25 11.53
C GLN A 52 -1.79 5.58 10.16
N ARG A 53 -2.86 5.14 9.50
CA ARG A 53 -2.83 4.63 8.12
C ARG A 53 -2.20 5.62 7.16
N GLY A 54 -2.64 6.88 7.22
CA GLY A 54 -2.07 7.95 6.39
C GLY A 54 -0.59 8.22 6.67
N VAL A 55 -0.10 8.02 7.89
CA VAL A 55 1.33 8.14 8.23
C VAL A 55 2.12 7.01 7.57
N LEU A 56 1.65 5.76 7.66
CA LEU A 56 2.30 4.61 7.03
C LEU A 56 2.35 4.75 5.50
N MET A 57 1.24 5.14 4.88
CA MET A 57 1.17 5.39 3.43
C MET A 57 2.22 6.42 2.98
N ARG A 58 2.33 7.55 3.67
CA ARG A 58 3.37 8.56 3.37
C ARG A 58 4.78 8.07 3.62
N GLY A 59 4.98 7.21 4.63
CA GLY A 59 6.26 6.55 4.90
C GLY A 59 6.70 5.66 3.75
N ILE A 60 5.78 4.84 3.21
CA ILE A 60 6.01 4.02 2.02
C ILE A 60 6.38 4.92 0.83
N ASP A 61 5.58 5.95 0.54
CA ASP A 61 5.81 6.83 -0.61
C ASP A 61 7.17 7.52 -0.56
N ARG A 62 7.58 7.98 0.63
CA ARG A 62 8.91 8.57 0.85
C ARG A 62 10.03 7.56 0.66
N TRP A 63 9.87 6.34 1.17
CA TRP A 63 10.87 5.29 0.99
C TRP A 63 11.04 4.92 -0.48
N VAL A 64 9.94 4.79 -1.23
CA VAL A 64 10.00 4.50 -2.67
C VAL A 64 10.65 5.67 -3.42
N ALA A 65 10.28 6.92 -3.13
CA ALA A 65 10.90 8.10 -3.75
C ALA A 65 12.41 8.19 -3.50
N ALA A 66 12.88 7.76 -2.32
CA ALA A 66 14.30 7.71 -1.97
C ALA A 66 15.05 6.53 -2.61
N THR A 67 14.36 5.41 -2.84
CA THR A 67 14.97 4.17 -3.36
C THR A 67 15.03 4.16 -4.90
N VAL A 68 14.10 4.86 -5.56
CA VAL A 68 13.99 4.92 -7.02
C VAL A 68 14.73 6.16 -7.55
N ALA A 69 15.72 5.92 -8.42
CA ALA A 69 16.49 7.00 -9.05
C ALA A 69 15.58 8.04 -9.74
N PRO A 70 16.01 9.32 -9.84
CA PRO A 70 15.25 10.34 -10.57
C PRO A 70 14.94 9.93 -12.01
N ALA A 71 13.67 9.59 -12.28
CA ALA A 71 13.21 9.32 -13.64
C ALA A 71 13.43 10.59 -14.49
N ARG A 72 14.06 10.42 -15.66
CA ARG A 72 14.62 11.51 -16.48
C ARG A 72 13.66 12.03 -17.56
N SER A 73 12.38 11.67 -17.53
CA SER A 73 11.44 12.13 -18.55
C SER A 73 10.00 12.20 -18.04
N ALA A 74 9.34 13.31 -18.38
CA ALA A 74 7.96 13.64 -18.06
C ALA A 74 6.99 12.82 -18.93
N ALA A 75 6.00 12.13 -18.34
CA ALA A 75 4.73 11.83 -19.04
C ALA A 75 3.61 11.14 -18.24
N TYR A 76 3.83 10.43 -17.13
CA TYR A 76 2.74 9.62 -16.53
C TYR A 76 2.39 10.01 -15.10
N GLN A 77 1.39 10.91 -15.00
CA GLN A 77 0.59 11.14 -13.79
C GLN A 77 -0.17 9.86 -13.45
N HIS A 78 0.31 9.11 -12.46
CA HIS A 78 -0.56 8.17 -11.76
C HIS A 78 -1.31 8.92 -10.68
N THR A 79 -2.63 8.79 -10.68
CA THR A 79 -3.50 9.40 -9.67
C THR A 79 -3.37 8.75 -8.29
N GLU A 80 -2.64 7.63 -8.18
CA GLU A 80 -2.54 6.82 -6.96
C GLU A 80 -1.07 6.54 -6.61
N THR A 81 -0.72 6.68 -5.32
CA THR A 81 0.63 6.46 -4.80
C THR A 81 0.88 4.98 -4.46
N VAL A 82 2.15 4.55 -4.33
CA VAL A 82 2.45 3.16 -3.94
C VAL A 82 1.86 2.87 -2.56
N GLY A 83 1.96 3.81 -1.62
CA GLY A 83 1.33 3.70 -0.30
C GLY A 83 -0.18 3.49 -0.39
N ALA A 84 -0.88 4.17 -1.30
CA ALA A 84 -2.31 4.00 -1.51
C ALA A 84 -2.67 2.64 -2.13
N VAL A 85 -1.86 2.13 -3.06
CA VAL A 85 -2.05 0.78 -3.62
C VAL A 85 -1.88 -0.28 -2.53
N ILE A 86 -0.83 -0.18 -1.72
CA ILE A 86 -0.56 -1.12 -0.62
C ILE A 86 -1.66 -1.07 0.44
N ASP A 87 -2.12 0.12 0.81
CA ASP A 87 -3.27 0.27 1.73
C ASP A 87 -4.53 -0.42 1.21
N ARG A 88 -4.82 -0.27 -0.09
CA ARG A 88 -5.98 -0.94 -0.69
C ARG A 88 -5.78 -2.45 -0.77
N MET A 89 -4.57 -2.94 -1.04
CA MET A 89 -4.26 -4.38 -0.98
C MET A 89 -4.47 -4.94 0.43
N ALA A 90 -3.99 -4.23 1.46
CA ALA A 90 -4.19 -4.62 2.85
C ALA A 90 -5.68 -4.70 3.20
N ARG A 91 -6.45 -3.65 2.86
CA ARG A 91 -7.90 -3.62 3.08
C ARG A 91 -8.65 -4.76 2.40
N LEU A 92 -8.36 -5.01 1.11
CA LEU A 92 -9.02 -6.06 0.34
C LEU A 92 -8.60 -7.46 0.80
N SER A 93 -7.35 -7.65 1.23
CA SER A 93 -6.88 -8.90 1.84
C SER A 93 -7.65 -9.21 3.12
N VAL A 94 -7.79 -8.23 4.01
CA VAL A 94 -8.59 -8.37 5.25
C VAL A 94 -10.05 -8.68 4.92
N ALA A 95 -10.67 -7.96 3.99
CA ALA A 95 -12.06 -8.20 3.60
C ALA A 95 -12.27 -9.59 2.98
N ALA A 96 -11.37 -10.02 2.09
CA ALA A 96 -11.44 -11.33 1.45
C ALA A 96 -11.29 -12.47 2.46
N ARG A 97 -10.32 -12.37 3.39
CA ARG A 97 -10.15 -13.34 4.49
C ARG A 97 -11.35 -13.33 5.45
N GLY A 98 -11.83 -12.14 5.82
CA GLY A 98 -13.00 -11.96 6.67
C GLY A 98 -14.27 -12.56 6.07
N SER A 99 -14.45 -12.49 4.75
CA SER A 99 -15.61 -13.08 4.06
C SER A 99 -15.69 -14.61 4.21
N ILE A 100 -14.54 -15.28 4.30
CA ILE A 100 -14.47 -16.73 4.58
C ILE A 100 -14.84 -16.98 6.04
N ALA A 101 -14.25 -16.21 6.96
CA ALA A 101 -14.47 -16.39 8.40
C ALA A 101 -15.92 -16.12 8.82
N SER A 102 -16.59 -15.16 8.21
CA SER A 102 -17.98 -14.79 8.49
C SER A 102 -19.02 -15.66 7.77
N GLY A 103 -18.59 -16.53 6.85
CA GLY A 103 -19.50 -17.31 6.01
C GLY A 103 -20.35 -16.42 5.08
N ALA A 104 -19.75 -15.35 4.55
CA ALA A 104 -20.44 -14.41 3.68
C ALA A 104 -21.06 -15.11 2.45
N PRO A 105 -22.12 -14.55 1.85
CA PRO A 105 -22.70 -15.09 0.64
C PRO A 105 -21.64 -15.26 -0.45
N ASP A 106 -21.72 -16.40 -1.13
CA ASP A 106 -20.85 -16.83 -2.22
C ASP A 106 -20.50 -15.73 -3.24
N ALA A 107 -21.48 -14.90 -3.60
CA ALA A 107 -21.29 -13.80 -4.55
C ALA A 107 -20.43 -12.66 -3.99
N GLU A 108 -20.56 -12.36 -2.69
CA GLU A 108 -19.84 -11.30 -2.00
C GLU A 108 -18.39 -11.72 -1.74
N MET A 109 -18.20 -12.97 -1.30
CA MET A 109 -16.87 -13.60 -1.22
C MET A 109 -16.17 -13.55 -2.58
N ARG A 110 -16.79 -14.03 -3.66
CA ARG A 110 -16.20 -13.99 -5.01
C ARG A 110 -15.81 -12.58 -5.45
N ARG A 111 -16.64 -11.57 -5.16
CA ARG A 111 -16.33 -10.17 -5.49
C ARG A 111 -15.11 -9.65 -4.74
N ALA A 112 -15.00 -9.92 -3.43
CA ALA A 112 -13.86 -9.49 -2.64
C ALA A 112 -12.55 -10.11 -3.15
N TRP A 113 -12.55 -11.41 -3.45
CA TRP A 113 -11.40 -12.11 -4.02
C TRP A 113 -11.05 -11.63 -5.43
N GLN A 114 -12.04 -11.35 -6.27
CA GLN A 114 -11.81 -10.80 -7.60
C GLN A 114 -11.14 -9.41 -7.54
N GLN A 115 -11.66 -8.51 -6.71
CA GLN A 115 -11.08 -7.17 -6.55
C GLN A 115 -9.64 -7.23 -6.03
N LEU A 116 -9.36 -8.15 -5.10
CA LEU A 116 -8.00 -8.37 -4.62
C LEU A 116 -7.07 -8.85 -5.73
N ALA A 117 -7.52 -9.81 -6.55
CA ALA A 117 -6.73 -10.35 -7.66
C ALA A 117 -6.41 -9.25 -8.71
N GLU A 118 -7.40 -8.46 -9.11
CA GLU A 118 -7.23 -7.34 -10.05
C GLU A 118 -6.20 -6.33 -9.53
N LEU A 119 -6.30 -5.95 -8.26
CA LEU A 119 -5.35 -5.00 -7.66
C LEU A 119 -3.93 -5.58 -7.55
N THR A 120 -3.81 -6.86 -7.26
CA THR A 120 -2.52 -7.57 -7.14
C THR A 120 -1.80 -7.65 -8.49
N VAL A 121 -2.54 -7.82 -9.59
CA VAL A 121 -2.00 -7.72 -10.96
C VAL A 121 -1.50 -6.29 -11.22
N GLY A 122 -2.32 -5.28 -10.92
CA GLY A 122 -1.92 -3.87 -11.08
C GLY A 122 -0.68 -3.48 -10.27
N TYR A 123 -0.51 -4.02 -9.06
CA TYR A 123 0.71 -3.83 -8.26
C TYR A 123 1.94 -4.48 -8.91
N SER A 124 1.77 -5.65 -9.53
CA SER A 124 2.88 -6.34 -10.20
C SER A 124 3.43 -5.51 -11.35
N ASP A 125 2.53 -4.99 -12.19
CA ASP A 125 2.89 -4.10 -13.30
C ASP A 125 3.55 -2.81 -12.77
N LEU A 126 2.99 -2.21 -11.72
CA LEU A 126 3.57 -1.03 -11.06
C LEU A 126 4.98 -1.30 -10.51
N SER A 127 5.18 -2.43 -9.83
CA SER A 127 6.47 -2.80 -9.24
C SER A 127 7.53 -3.03 -10.32
N TYR A 128 7.12 -3.63 -11.44
CA TYR A 128 7.95 -3.83 -12.61
C TYR A 128 8.32 -2.49 -13.26
N GLU A 129 7.35 -1.62 -13.52
CA GLU A 129 7.56 -0.29 -14.08
C GLU A 129 8.50 0.57 -13.21
N ILE A 130 8.32 0.54 -11.88
CA ILE A 130 9.20 1.26 -10.95
C ILE A 130 10.62 0.68 -10.96
N SER A 131 10.75 -0.65 -10.91
CA SER A 131 12.06 -1.32 -10.93
C SER A 131 12.79 -1.13 -12.26
N ALA A 132 12.04 -1.02 -13.37
CA ALA A 132 12.55 -0.68 -14.69
C ALA A 132 12.86 0.82 -14.86
N GLY A 133 12.56 1.67 -13.86
CA GLY A 133 12.82 3.11 -13.88
C GLY A 133 11.83 3.93 -14.71
N VAL A 134 10.62 3.40 -14.94
CA VAL A 134 9.60 3.98 -15.83
C VAL A 134 8.64 4.93 -15.09
N ARG A 135 8.58 4.95 -13.73
CA ARG A 135 7.67 5.82 -12.93
C ARG A 135 8.30 6.52 -11.71
N ARG A 136 7.77 7.71 -11.35
CA ARG A 136 8.06 8.44 -10.09
C ARG A 136 6.79 8.81 -9.29
N LEU A 137 6.94 8.92 -7.96
CA LEU A 137 5.92 9.29 -6.96
C LEU A 137 5.93 10.79 -6.61
N PRO A 138 4.81 11.36 -6.12
CA PRO A 138 4.69 12.79 -5.85
C PRO A 138 5.56 13.26 -4.67
N ASP A 139 6.44 14.22 -4.95
CA ASP A 139 7.22 14.95 -3.95
C ASP A 139 6.30 15.91 -3.17
N HIS A 140 6.17 15.71 -1.86
CA HIS A 140 5.73 16.75 -0.94
C HIS A 140 6.95 17.58 -0.56
N THR A 141 7.41 18.40 -1.51
CA THR A 141 8.41 19.44 -1.25
C THR A 141 7.78 20.48 -0.34
N VAL A 142 8.14 20.42 0.95
CA VAL A 142 8.05 21.56 1.85
C VAL A 142 8.89 22.66 1.22
N LEU A 143 8.23 23.74 0.81
CA LEU A 143 8.87 24.96 0.33
C LEU A 143 9.78 25.48 1.45
N ALA A 144 11.08 25.20 1.33
CA ALA A 144 12.10 25.97 2.03
C ALA A 144 12.02 27.39 1.45
N PHE A 145 11.32 28.27 2.15
CA PHE A 145 11.37 29.71 1.91
C PHE A 145 12.82 30.15 2.02
N GLY A 146 13.38 30.58 0.89
CA GLY A 146 14.69 31.17 0.82
C GLY A 146 14.68 32.65 1.21
N ALA A 147 15.91 33.14 1.40
CA ALA A 147 16.37 34.53 1.40
C ALA A 147 15.99 35.37 2.64
N VAL A 148 16.83 36.27 3.16
CA VAL A 148 17.83 37.11 2.49
C VAL A 148 18.88 37.58 3.53
N GLU A 149 20.09 37.81 3.02
CA GLU A 149 21.25 38.59 3.50
C GLU A 149 21.29 39.13 4.95
#